data_AF-A0A7C2TPI3-F1
#
_entry.id   AF-A0A7C2TPI3-F1
#
_cell.length_a   1.000
_cell.length_b   1.000
_cell.length_c   1.000
_cell.angle_alpha   90.00
_cell.angle_beta   90.00
_cell.angle_gamma   90.00
#
_symmetry.space_group_name_H-M   'P 1'
#
loop_
_entity.id
_entity.type
_entity.pdbx_description
1 polymer ?
#
loop_
_entity_poly.entity_id
_entity_poly.type
_entity_poly.pdbx_seq_one_letter_code
_entity_poly.pdbx_strand_id
1 'polypeptide(L)'
;MTDDRRLIEDYLPIEAISAEASREKSVRKGHISTLHLWWARRPLVACRAAVYGALVPASRFIPENGPDNKKQSLGRANAAKFVERLCQYPGSPQAIAEAKKHILEAHAERLSVERGERVSVEDIVEGRAPRPKVLDMFAGGGAIPLEALRLGCEAYALDLNPVAHIIELCTLLYPQKYGKPDPNAR
;
A
#
# COMPACT_ATOMS: atom_id res chain seq x y z
N MET A 1 -13.91 24.41 1.67
CA MET A 1 -13.14 23.29 1.10
C MET A 1 -12.70 22.43 2.26
N THR A 2 -13.34 21.29 2.46
CA THR A 2 -12.88 20.27 3.41
C THR A 2 -11.50 19.80 2.96
N ASP A 3 -10.51 19.87 3.84
CA ASP A 3 -9.11 19.54 3.58
C ASP A 3 -8.94 18.01 3.43
N ASP A 4 -9.35 17.46 2.28
CA ASP A 4 -9.20 16.02 1.92
C ASP A 4 -7.81 15.74 1.31
N ARG A 5 -6.75 16.26 1.95
CA ARG A 5 -5.38 15.95 1.52
C ARG A 5 -5.07 14.49 1.79
N ARG A 6 -4.52 13.81 0.79
CA ARG A 6 -3.93 12.47 0.96
C ARG A 6 -2.61 12.58 1.69
N LEU A 7 -2.22 11.52 2.40
CA LEU A 7 -1.00 11.53 3.20
C LEU A 7 0.25 11.81 2.35
N ILE A 8 0.28 11.33 1.10
CA ILE A 8 1.37 11.60 0.15
C ILE A 8 1.51 13.09 -0.20
N GLU A 9 0.44 13.88 -0.05
CA GLU A 9 0.41 15.32 -0.32
C GLU A 9 0.78 16.17 0.91
N ASP A 10 0.77 15.58 2.12
CA ASP A 10 1.14 16.28 3.36
C ASP A 10 2.54 15.90 3.86
N TYR A 11 2.75 14.64 4.28
CA TYR A 11 4.01 14.20 4.85
C TYR A 11 4.22 12.69 4.75
N LEU A 12 5.38 12.30 4.23
CA LEU A 12 5.91 10.95 4.29
C LEU A 12 7.33 10.96 4.87
N PRO A 13 7.72 9.98 5.72
CA PRO A 13 9.07 9.86 6.27
C PRO A 13 10.05 9.33 5.22
N ILE A 14 10.38 10.16 4.22
CA ILE A 14 11.18 9.77 3.05
C ILE A 14 12.57 9.25 3.41
N GLU A 15 13.20 9.78 4.47
CA GLU A 15 14.52 9.35 4.92
C GLU A 15 14.49 7.90 5.40
N ALA A 16 13.52 7.56 6.26
CA ALA A 16 13.36 6.21 6.78
C ALA A 16 12.95 5.22 5.68
N ILE A 17 12.02 5.62 4.79
CA ILE A 17 11.63 4.81 3.63
C ILE A 17 12.83 4.57 2.71
N SER A 18 13.67 5.58 2.49
CA SER A 18 14.85 5.47 1.61
C SER A 18 15.95 4.61 2.21
N ALA A 19 16.20 4.73 3.52
CA ALA A 19 17.13 3.86 4.24
C ALA A 19 16.70 2.39 4.12
N GLU A 20 15.41 2.13 4.31
CA GLU A 20 14.85 0.80 4.21
C GLU A 20 14.85 0.24 2.79
N ALA A 21 14.46 1.06 1.82
CA ALA A 21 14.52 0.71 0.40
C ALA A 21 15.94 0.36 -0.05
N SER A 22 16.95 1.03 0.52
CA SER A 22 18.36 0.73 0.24
C SER A 22 18.78 -0.61 0.85
N ARG A 23 18.31 -0.94 2.07
CA ARG A 23 18.53 -2.25 2.69
C ARG A 23 17.86 -3.38 1.90
N GLU A 24 16.61 -3.18 1.48
CA GLU A 24 15.80 -4.16 0.73
C GLU A 24 16.50 -4.60 -0.57
N LYS A 25 17.16 -3.66 -1.28
CA LYS A 25 17.91 -3.96 -2.52
C LYS A 25 18.99 -5.02 -2.35
N SER A 26 19.50 -5.21 -1.14
CA SER A 26 20.54 -6.19 -0.80
C SER A 26 19.99 -7.56 -0.39
N VAL A 27 18.67 -7.72 -0.28
CA VAL A 27 18.05 -9.01 0.03
C VAL A 27 18.28 -9.99 -1.13
N ARG A 28 18.67 -11.22 -0.79
CA ARG A 28 19.01 -12.30 -1.74
C ARG A 28 18.17 -13.56 -1.59
N LYS A 29 17.22 -13.58 -0.65
CA LYS A 29 16.31 -14.72 -0.44
C LYS A 29 14.89 -14.21 -0.22
N GLY A 30 13.93 -14.87 -0.87
CA GLY A 30 12.49 -14.61 -0.67
C GLY A 30 12.00 -13.23 -1.14
N HIS A 31 12.78 -12.51 -1.94
CA HIS A 31 12.41 -11.22 -2.53
C HIS A 31 12.01 -11.41 -3.99
N ILE A 32 11.06 -10.62 -4.52
CA ILE A 32 10.58 -10.80 -5.90
C ILE A 32 11.70 -10.71 -6.94
N SER A 33 12.73 -9.91 -6.68
CA SER A 33 13.89 -9.78 -7.57
C SER A 33 14.79 -11.00 -7.63
N THR A 34 14.61 -11.98 -6.73
CA THR A 34 15.31 -13.26 -6.81
C THR A 34 14.55 -14.27 -7.66
N LEU A 35 13.30 -14.00 -8.03
CA LEU A 35 12.54 -14.79 -9.00
C LEU A 35 12.92 -14.42 -10.43
N HIS A 36 13.04 -13.12 -10.71
CA HIS A 36 13.46 -12.59 -12.01
C HIS A 36 14.12 -11.20 -11.81
N LEU A 37 15.00 -10.82 -12.73
CA LEU A 37 15.61 -9.50 -12.73
C LEU A 37 14.90 -8.60 -13.75
N TRP A 38 14.29 -7.52 -13.28
CA TRP A 38 13.84 -6.39 -14.10
C TRP A 38 14.83 -5.23 -13.93
N TRP A 39 15.18 -4.49 -14.98
CA TRP A 39 16.19 -3.41 -14.84
C TRP A 39 15.67 -2.20 -14.04
N ALA A 40 14.36 -1.90 -14.12
CA ALA A 40 13.73 -0.78 -13.43
C ALA A 40 13.06 -1.24 -12.13
N ARG A 41 13.83 -1.78 -11.19
CA ARG A 41 13.27 -2.29 -9.92
C ARG A 41 12.91 -1.15 -8.98
N ARG A 42 11.64 -1.07 -8.62
CA ARG A 42 11.14 -0.19 -7.56
C ARG A 42 11.15 -0.97 -6.23
N PRO A 43 11.73 -0.41 -5.14
CA PRO A 43 11.68 -1.03 -3.83
C PRO A 43 10.24 -1.21 -3.34
N LEU A 44 9.92 -2.38 -2.79
CA LEU A 44 8.58 -2.72 -2.32
C LEU A 44 8.14 -1.81 -1.18
N VAL A 45 9.03 -1.50 -0.23
CA VAL A 45 8.71 -0.58 0.86
C VAL A 45 8.33 0.83 0.36
N ALA A 46 8.97 1.32 -0.70
CA ALA A 46 8.63 2.60 -1.31
C ALA A 46 7.29 2.53 -2.06
N CYS A 47 7.03 1.42 -2.78
CA CYS A 47 5.75 1.18 -3.44
C CYS A 47 4.60 1.09 -2.43
N ARG A 48 4.82 0.42 -1.29
CA ARG A 48 3.85 0.33 -0.18
C ARG A 48 3.53 1.71 0.39
N ALA A 49 4.55 2.52 0.64
CA ALA A 49 4.38 3.89 1.12
C ALA A 49 3.57 4.73 0.13
N ALA A 50 3.87 4.61 -1.17
CA ALA A 50 3.17 5.36 -2.22
C ALA A 50 1.68 4.95 -2.32
N VAL A 51 1.38 3.65 -2.35
CA VAL A 51 0.00 3.15 -2.42
C VAL A 51 -0.78 3.54 -1.16
N TYR A 52 -0.21 3.31 0.03
CA TYR A 52 -0.84 3.68 1.29
C TYR A 52 -1.09 5.19 1.37
N GLY A 53 -0.06 5.97 1.05
CA GLY A 53 -0.10 7.43 1.12
C GLY A 53 -1.07 8.07 0.14
N ALA A 54 -1.32 7.43 -1.01
CA ALA A 54 -2.29 7.88 -2.00
C ALA A 54 -3.75 7.59 -1.62
N LEU A 55 -3.99 6.55 -0.80
CA LEU A 55 -5.35 6.09 -0.47
C LEU A 55 -5.85 6.57 0.90
N VAL A 56 -4.94 6.93 1.82
CA VAL A 56 -5.32 7.34 3.18
C VAL A 56 -5.25 8.86 3.33
N PRO A 57 -6.29 9.52 3.87
CA PRO A 57 -6.26 10.95 4.14
C PRO A 57 -5.29 11.30 5.27
N ALA A 58 -4.63 12.45 5.18
CA ALA A 58 -3.69 12.93 6.19
C ALA A 58 -4.38 13.19 7.54
N SER A 59 -5.66 13.57 7.51
CA SER A 59 -6.50 13.80 8.69
C SER A 59 -6.59 12.60 9.63
N ARG A 60 -6.38 11.37 9.11
CA ARG A 60 -6.40 10.13 9.89
C ARG A 60 -5.43 10.14 11.07
N PHE A 61 -4.31 10.84 10.94
CA PHE A 61 -3.26 10.86 11.96
C PHE A 61 -3.34 12.05 12.91
N ILE A 62 -4.22 13.01 12.63
CA ILE A 62 -4.40 14.21 13.45
C ILE A 62 -5.12 13.82 14.74
N PRO A 63 -4.54 14.08 15.93
CA PRO A 63 -5.19 13.76 17.19
C PRO A 63 -6.36 14.71 17.47
N GLU A 64 -7.50 14.17 17.90
CA GLU A 64 -8.69 14.97 18.28
C GLU A 64 -8.40 15.90 19.47
N ASN A 65 -7.70 15.38 20.49
CA ASN A 65 -7.45 16.06 21.77
C ASN A 65 -6.13 16.86 21.84
N GLY A 66 -5.48 17.12 20.69
CA GLY A 66 -4.22 17.89 20.67
C GLY A 66 -4.44 19.40 20.85
N PRO A 67 -3.43 20.17 21.30
CA PRO A 67 -3.46 21.63 21.20
C PRO A 67 -3.58 22.08 19.74
N ASP A 68 -4.47 23.02 19.42
CA ASP A 68 -4.77 23.40 18.02
C ASP A 68 -3.52 23.82 17.22
N ASN A 69 -2.59 24.52 17.85
CA ASN A 69 -1.32 24.94 17.23
C ASN A 69 -0.32 23.80 16.97
N LYS A 70 -0.56 22.60 17.51
CA LYS A 70 0.31 21.42 17.38
C LYS A 70 -0.37 20.22 16.73
N LYS A 71 -1.68 20.28 16.44
CA LYS A 71 -2.44 19.17 15.83
C LYS A 71 -1.79 18.64 14.55
N GLN A 72 -1.40 19.54 13.65
CA GLN A 72 -0.77 19.16 12.38
C GLN A 72 0.61 18.50 12.57
N SER A 73 1.48 19.09 13.41
CA SER A 73 2.81 18.53 13.64
C SER A 73 2.77 17.19 14.37
N LEU A 74 1.84 17.03 15.32
CA LEU A 74 1.55 15.74 15.96
C LEU A 74 1.02 14.72 14.95
N GLY A 75 0.14 15.15 14.03
CA GLY A 75 -0.36 14.31 12.94
C GLY A 75 0.75 13.77 12.06
N ARG A 76 1.68 14.64 11.62
CA ARG A 76 2.86 14.24 10.85
C ARG A 76 3.76 13.27 11.62
N ALA A 77 3.98 13.52 12.91
CA ALA A 77 4.77 12.62 13.76
C ALA A 77 4.11 11.24 13.93
N ASN A 78 2.79 11.19 14.08
CA ASN A 78 2.02 9.95 14.15
C ASN A 78 2.08 9.18 12.83
N ALA A 79 1.91 9.89 11.71
CA ALA A 79 2.05 9.31 10.38
C ALA A 79 3.45 8.76 10.14
N ALA A 80 4.50 9.50 10.54
CA ALA A 80 5.90 9.05 10.43
C ALA A 80 6.09 7.70 11.13
N LYS A 81 5.72 7.62 12.42
CA LYS A 81 5.84 6.40 13.23
C LYS A 81 5.11 5.21 12.62
N PHE A 82 3.89 5.44 12.10
CA PHE A 82 3.12 4.38 11.47
C PHE A 82 3.74 3.93 10.14
N VAL A 83 4.08 4.87 9.26
CA VAL A 83 4.63 4.56 7.93
C VAL A 83 6.00 3.90 8.05
N GLU A 84 6.84 4.30 9.00
CA GLU A 84 8.11 3.64 9.31
C GLU A 84 7.94 2.16 9.69
N ARG A 85 6.92 1.86 10.52
CA ARG A 85 6.58 0.49 10.91
C ARG A 85 5.97 -0.30 9.74
N LEU A 86 5.12 0.34 8.94
CA LEU A 86 4.48 -0.26 7.77
C LEU A 86 5.50 -0.60 6.68
N CYS A 87 6.47 0.28 6.45
CA CYS A 87 7.40 0.22 5.33
C CYS A 87 8.70 -0.48 5.70
N GLN A 88 8.63 -1.59 6.44
CA GLN A 88 9.77 -2.49 6.69
C GLN A 88 9.79 -3.65 5.69
N TYR A 89 10.97 -4.20 5.40
CA TYR A 89 11.11 -5.49 4.71
C TYR A 89 11.85 -6.53 5.57
N PRO A 90 11.27 -7.72 5.83
CA PRO A 90 9.90 -8.12 5.48
C PRO A 90 8.85 -7.28 6.23
N GLY A 91 7.65 -7.14 5.64
CA GLY A 91 6.58 -6.35 6.25
C GLY A 91 5.93 -7.06 7.43
N SER A 92 5.60 -6.32 8.50
CA SER A 92 4.87 -6.85 9.65
C SER A 92 3.41 -7.17 9.27
N PRO A 93 2.92 -8.40 9.51
CA PRO A 93 1.52 -8.75 9.28
C PRO A 93 0.55 -7.84 10.03
N GLN A 94 0.90 -7.44 11.26
CA GLN A 94 0.10 -6.54 12.10
C GLN A 94 0.01 -5.14 11.47
N ALA A 95 1.14 -4.58 11.03
CA ALA A 95 1.16 -3.27 10.39
C ALA A 95 0.41 -3.27 9.05
N ILE A 96 0.51 -4.34 8.27
CA ILE A 96 -0.22 -4.51 7.00
C ILE A 96 -1.73 -4.63 7.27
N ALA A 97 -2.14 -5.38 8.29
CA ALA A 97 -3.56 -5.51 8.67
C ALA A 97 -4.14 -4.16 9.12
N GLU A 98 -3.39 -3.39 9.90
CA GLU A 98 -3.76 -2.02 10.30
C GLU A 98 -3.87 -1.08 9.09
N ALA A 99 -2.91 -1.15 8.16
CA ALA A 99 -2.95 -0.37 6.93
C ALA A 99 -4.15 -0.73 6.03
N LYS A 100 -4.47 -2.02 5.89
CA LYS A 100 -5.70 -2.49 5.21
C LYS A 100 -6.94 -1.85 5.81
N LYS A 101 -7.05 -1.86 7.14
CA LYS A 101 -8.18 -1.27 7.86
C LYS A 101 -8.29 0.24 7.56
N HIS A 102 -7.19 0.98 7.65
CA HIS A 102 -7.18 2.42 7.33
C HIS A 102 -7.65 2.72 5.91
N ILE A 103 -7.17 1.95 4.93
CA ILE A 103 -7.56 2.11 3.52
C ILE A 103 -9.06 1.80 3.34
N LEU A 104 -9.56 0.73 3.94
CA LEU A 104 -10.97 0.35 3.81
C LEU A 104 -11.90 1.36 4.49
N GLU A 105 -11.55 1.87 5.67
CA GLU A 105 -12.31 2.92 6.36
C GLU A 105 -12.38 4.19 5.52
N ALA A 106 -11.24 4.67 5.00
CA ALA A 106 -11.20 5.84 4.12
C ALA A 106 -12.00 5.63 2.82
N HIS A 107 -11.93 4.42 2.26
CA HIS A 107 -12.68 4.08 1.05
C HIS A 107 -14.19 4.01 1.30
N ALA A 108 -14.61 3.42 2.42
CA ALA A 108 -16.00 3.33 2.83
C ALA A 108 -16.61 4.73 3.05
N GLU A 109 -15.89 5.63 3.72
CA GLU A 109 -16.31 7.02 3.90
C GLU A 109 -16.48 7.73 2.55
N ARG A 110 -15.46 7.67 1.68
CA ARG A 110 -15.53 8.26 0.34
C ARG A 110 -16.68 7.70 -0.49
N LEU A 111 -16.85 6.37 -0.53
CA LEU A 111 -17.95 5.72 -1.25
C LEU A 111 -19.31 6.11 -0.69
N SER A 112 -19.42 6.28 0.63
CA SER A 112 -20.68 6.67 1.26
C SER A 112 -21.12 8.07 0.80
N VAL A 113 -20.16 8.99 0.71
CA VAL A 113 -20.39 10.34 0.20
C VAL A 113 -20.75 10.30 -1.29
N GLU A 114 -20.00 9.55 -2.11
CA GLU A 114 -20.22 9.47 -3.56
C GLU A 114 -21.57 8.86 -3.94
N ARG A 115 -22.05 7.88 -3.17
CA ARG A 115 -23.31 7.17 -3.43
C ARG A 115 -24.51 7.79 -2.72
N GLY A 116 -24.30 8.61 -1.71
CA GLY A 116 -25.37 9.14 -0.85
C GLY A 116 -26.02 8.10 0.07
N GLU A 117 -25.37 6.95 0.26
CA GLU A 117 -25.82 5.86 1.14
C GLU A 117 -24.67 5.41 2.04
N ARG A 118 -24.97 4.87 3.22
CA ARG A 118 -23.90 4.39 4.12
C ARG A 118 -23.29 3.10 3.59
N VAL A 119 -22.00 3.14 3.28
CA VAL A 119 -21.17 1.97 2.96
C VAL A 119 -20.26 1.69 4.16
N SER A 120 -20.28 0.45 4.65
CA SER A 120 -19.42 0.00 5.75
C SER A 120 -18.17 -0.73 5.24
N VAL A 121 -17.18 -0.92 6.12
CA VAL A 121 -16.00 -1.74 5.82
C VAL A 121 -16.42 -3.20 5.60
N GLU A 122 -17.40 -3.67 6.37
CA GLU A 122 -17.98 -5.00 6.28
C GLU A 122 -18.59 -5.23 4.90
N ASP A 123 -19.30 -4.24 4.34
CA ASP A 123 -19.83 -4.34 2.98
C ASP A 123 -18.73 -4.54 1.93
N ILE A 124 -17.58 -3.89 2.09
CA ILE A 124 -16.43 -4.04 1.17
C ILE A 124 -15.75 -5.40 1.35
N VAL A 125 -15.65 -5.89 2.58
CA VAL A 125 -15.02 -7.19 2.89
C VAL A 125 -15.89 -8.36 2.42
N GLU A 126 -17.21 -8.25 2.58
CA GLU A 126 -18.18 -9.26 2.14
C GLU A 126 -18.51 -9.18 0.64
N GLY A 127 -17.98 -8.18 -0.07
CA GLY A 127 -18.18 -8.00 -1.51
C GLY A 127 -19.53 -7.39 -1.88
N ARG A 128 -20.27 -6.83 -0.92
CA ARG A 128 -21.47 -6.00 -1.16
C ARG A 128 -21.11 -4.62 -1.72
N ALA A 129 -19.89 -4.15 -1.46
CA ALA A 129 -19.31 -2.92 -2.01
C ALA A 129 -17.94 -3.20 -2.66
N PRO A 130 -17.51 -2.41 -3.67
CA PRO A 130 -16.24 -2.62 -4.34
C PRO A 130 -15.05 -2.28 -3.43
N ARG A 131 -13.91 -2.94 -3.67
CA ARG A 131 -12.63 -2.59 -3.03
C ARG A 131 -12.00 -1.38 -3.74
N PRO A 132 -11.06 -0.66 -3.09
CA PRO A 132 -10.27 0.36 -3.76
C PRO A 132 -9.54 -0.23 -4.96
N LYS A 133 -9.67 0.41 -6.12
CA LYS A 133 -9.01 0.00 -7.36
C LYS A 133 -7.72 0.80 -7.54
N VAL A 134 -6.62 0.11 -7.79
CA VAL A 134 -5.31 0.72 -8.08
C VAL A 134 -4.88 0.29 -9.47
N LEU A 135 -4.70 1.26 -10.37
CA LEU A 135 -4.17 1.03 -11.70
C LEU A 135 -2.72 1.52 -11.78
N ASP A 136 -1.80 0.61 -12.07
CA ASP A 136 -0.44 0.95 -12.47
C ASP A 136 -0.29 0.69 -13.98
N MET A 137 -0.20 1.79 -14.73
CA MET A 137 -0.09 1.76 -16.19
C MET A 137 1.35 1.55 -16.70
N PHE A 138 2.33 1.53 -15.81
CA PHE A 138 3.76 1.31 -16.11
C PHE A 138 4.38 0.37 -15.08
N ALA A 139 3.73 -0.78 -14.90
CA ALA A 139 3.97 -1.66 -13.76
C ALA A 139 5.32 -2.38 -13.80
N GLY A 140 5.90 -2.61 -14.99
CA GLY A 140 7.22 -3.18 -15.16
C GLY A 140 7.40 -4.53 -14.47
N GLY A 141 8.05 -4.51 -13.31
CA GLY A 141 8.24 -5.72 -12.48
C GLY A 141 7.03 -6.08 -11.59
N GLY A 142 5.97 -5.27 -11.59
CA GLY A 142 4.77 -5.50 -10.77
C GLY A 142 4.89 -5.12 -9.29
N ALA A 143 5.84 -4.26 -8.92
CA ALA A 143 6.09 -3.91 -7.51
C ALA A 143 4.93 -3.13 -6.84
N ILE A 144 4.38 -2.11 -7.51
CA ILE A 144 3.23 -1.33 -7.03
C ILE A 144 1.95 -2.20 -6.94
N PRO A 145 1.53 -2.92 -8.00
CA PRO A 145 0.34 -3.75 -7.91
C PRO A 145 0.49 -4.88 -6.87
N LEU A 146 1.70 -5.42 -6.66
CA LEU A 146 1.94 -6.38 -5.58
C LEU A 146 1.65 -5.79 -4.19
N GLU A 147 2.16 -4.58 -3.91
CA GLU A 147 1.91 -3.93 -2.63
C GLU A 147 0.45 -3.48 -2.50
N ALA A 148 -0.21 -3.09 -3.59
CA ALA A 148 -1.64 -2.80 -3.60
C ALA A 148 -2.47 -4.04 -3.22
N LEU A 149 -2.17 -5.21 -3.79
CA LEU A 149 -2.80 -6.48 -3.40
C LEU A 149 -2.54 -6.80 -1.92
N ARG A 150 -1.30 -6.62 -1.44
CA ARG A 150 -0.93 -6.82 -0.03
C ARG A 150 -1.67 -5.87 0.91
N LEU A 151 -1.99 -4.66 0.46
CA LEU A 151 -2.80 -3.68 1.19
C LEU A 151 -4.31 -3.89 0.99
N GLY A 152 -4.72 -4.99 0.34
CA GLY A 152 -6.12 -5.35 0.18
C GLY A 152 -6.87 -4.51 -0.85
N CYS A 153 -6.16 -3.93 -1.82
CA CYS A 153 -6.76 -3.26 -2.96
C CYS A 153 -7.01 -4.26 -4.11
N GLU A 154 -7.90 -3.89 -5.02
CA GLU A 154 -8.02 -4.53 -6.32
C GLU A 154 -7.01 -3.87 -7.28
N ALA A 155 -5.96 -4.61 -7.65
CA ALA A 155 -4.86 -4.06 -8.43
C ALA A 155 -4.96 -4.44 -9.91
N TYR A 156 -4.75 -3.45 -10.77
CA TYR A 156 -4.66 -3.58 -12.22
C TYR A 156 -3.25 -3.16 -12.63
N ALA A 157 -2.56 -4.04 -13.34
CA ALA A 157 -1.20 -3.81 -13.83
C ALA A 157 -1.21 -3.86 -15.36
N LEU A 158 -0.60 -2.86 -16.00
CA LEU A 158 -0.39 -2.81 -17.44
C LEU A 158 1.08 -2.51 -17.71
N ASP A 159 1.61 -3.18 -18.72
CA ASP A 159 2.89 -2.83 -19.33
C ASP A 159 2.87 -3.22 -20.81
N LEU A 160 3.42 -2.34 -21.65
CA LEU A 160 3.51 -2.58 -23.10
C LEU A 160 4.61 -3.60 -23.42
N ASN A 161 5.63 -3.71 -22.57
CA ASN A 161 6.75 -4.61 -22.79
C ASN A 161 6.31 -6.06 -22.50
N PRO A 162 6.39 -6.98 -23.49
CA PRO A 162 5.95 -8.36 -23.29
C PRO A 162 6.77 -9.09 -22.20
N VAL A 163 8.04 -8.71 -21.99
CA VAL A 163 8.87 -9.28 -20.92
C VAL A 163 8.38 -8.82 -19.55
N ALA A 164 8.04 -7.53 -19.40
CA ALA A 164 7.43 -7.00 -18.17
C ALA A 164 6.11 -7.70 -17.89
N HIS A 165 5.25 -7.83 -18.90
CA HIS A 165 3.97 -8.50 -18.74
C HIS A 165 4.09 -9.94 -18.25
N ILE A 166 5.02 -10.74 -18.81
CA ILE A 166 5.29 -12.11 -18.33
C ILE A 166 5.79 -12.10 -16.88
N ILE A 167 6.67 -11.16 -16.55
CA ILE A 167 7.18 -10.97 -15.19
C ILE A 167 6.05 -10.65 -14.20
N GLU A 168 5.11 -9.79 -14.58
CA GLU A 168 3.93 -9.46 -13.77
C GLU A 168 3.04 -10.68 -13.54
N LEU A 169 2.78 -11.48 -14.58
CA LEU A 169 2.03 -12.73 -14.45
C LEU A 169 2.70 -13.69 -13.45
N CYS A 170 4.03 -13.83 -13.54
CA CYS A 170 4.83 -14.62 -12.60
C CYS A 170 4.84 -14.07 -11.17
N THR A 171 4.62 -12.77 -10.99
CA THR A 171 4.67 -12.10 -9.67
C THR A 171 3.31 -12.06 -8.99
N LEU A 172 2.25 -11.78 -9.76
CA LEU A 172 0.93 -11.44 -9.23
C LEU A 172 -0.08 -12.58 -9.40
N LEU A 173 -0.04 -13.29 -10.53
CA LEU A 173 -1.11 -14.22 -10.93
C LEU A 173 -0.75 -15.68 -10.68
N TYR A 174 0.38 -16.14 -11.22
CA TYR A 174 0.78 -17.54 -11.17
C TYR A 174 1.03 -18.06 -9.74
N PRO A 175 1.64 -17.30 -8.82
CA PRO A 175 1.77 -17.75 -7.43
C PRO A 175 0.41 -17.94 -6.75
N GLN A 176 -0.60 -17.12 -7.08
CA GLN A 176 -1.95 -17.26 -6.53
C GLN A 176 -2.72 -18.43 -7.15
N LYS A 177 -2.54 -18.68 -8.45
CA LYS A 177 -3.23 -19.77 -9.17
C LYS A 177 -2.63 -21.14 -8.92
N TYR A 178 -1.31 -21.23 -8.83
CA TYR A 178 -0.58 -22.51 -8.85
C TYR A 178 0.32 -22.72 -7.63
N GLY A 179 0.58 -21.68 -6.84
CA GLY A 179 1.39 -21.78 -5.64
C GLY A 179 0.68 -22.59 -4.56
N LYS A 180 1.43 -23.46 -3.88
CA LYS A 180 0.96 -24.14 -2.68
C LYS A 180 1.35 -23.30 -1.46
N PRO A 181 0.49 -23.20 -0.43
CA PRO A 181 0.89 -22.59 0.83
C PRO A 181 2.15 -23.26 1.36
N ASP A 182 3.16 -22.48 1.73
CA ASP A 182 4.34 -23.02 2.41
C ASP A 182 3.95 -23.26 3.88
N PRO A 183 3.87 -24.51 4.36
CA PRO A 183 3.51 -24.81 5.74
C PRO A 183 4.55 -24.29 6.75
N ASN A 184 5.73 -23.89 6.30
CA ASN A 184 6.81 -23.33 7.12
C ASN A 184 6.92 -21.80 7.03
N ALA A 185 6.03 -21.13 6.29
CA ALA A 185 5.99 -19.66 6.27
C ALA A 185 5.64 -19.14 7.67
N ARG A 186 6.60 -18.51 8.33
CA ARG A 186 6.46 -17.87 9.65
C ARG A 186 6.02 -16.42 9.51
#